data_AF-A0A2G9H3N2-F1
#
_entry.id   AF-A0A2G9H3N2-F1
#
_cell.length_a   1.000
_cell.length_b   1.000
_cell.length_c   1.000
_cell.angle_alpha   90.00
_cell.angle_beta   90.00
_cell.angle_gamma   90.00
#
_symmetry.space_group_name_H-M   'P 1'
#
loop_
_entity.id
_entity.type
_entity.pdbx_description
1 polymer ?
#
loop_
_entity_poly.entity_id
_entity_poly.type
_entity_poly.pdbx_seq_one_letter_code
_entity_poly.pdbx_strand_id
1 'polypeptide(L)'
;MRNSFLFYLYHGGVEGNRLDGVLPQFDRVLNDVCGLIDDTIRDLVVSSIWKASLEGFMWVLLDGGPSRAFSDTDIIMIEEDFNMLKDLFVADGDGLPRSLVEEEAKFYRQILSLFSLPTESLVQMLMASSEHISDSVNSKKYGQRYLGDAHTLIRVLCHKKDREASKFLKSHYRLPPSSGYDEGAGEDSSFSSPLVADIWKRSASFRWSEKGQSSFRSIKKRLQEATWR
;
A
#
# COMPACT_ATOMS: atom_id res chain seq x y z
N MET A 1 -8.64 5.66 12.89
CA MET A 1 -8.42 5.19 11.50
C MET A 1 -6.96 5.06 11.13
N ARG A 2 -6.12 6.12 11.15
CA ARG A 2 -4.71 5.97 10.74
C ARG A 2 -3.96 4.86 11.50
N ASN A 3 -4.06 4.84 12.83
CA ASN A 3 -3.39 3.83 13.66
C ASN A 3 -3.98 2.44 13.45
N SER A 4 -5.31 2.29 13.60
CA SER A 4 -6.03 1.04 13.37
C SER A 4 -5.74 0.43 11.99
N PHE A 5 -5.75 1.23 10.94
CA PHE A 5 -5.60 0.74 9.57
C PHE A 5 -4.13 0.58 9.15
N LEU A 6 -3.28 1.61 9.29
CA LEU A 6 -1.90 1.53 8.78
C LEU A 6 -0.94 0.80 9.70
N PHE A 7 -1.18 0.81 11.02
CA PHE A 7 -0.25 0.22 11.99
C PHE A 7 -0.69 -1.16 12.49
N TYR A 8 -2.00 -1.40 12.65
CA TYR A 8 -2.47 -2.67 13.22
C TYR A 8 -2.93 -3.70 12.19
N LEU A 9 -3.51 -3.30 11.04
CA LEU A 9 -3.95 -4.27 10.02
C LEU A 9 -2.79 -5.20 9.61
N TYR A 10 -3.01 -6.51 9.78
CA TYR A 10 -2.09 -7.62 9.54
C TYR A 10 -0.76 -7.60 10.31
N HIS A 11 -0.62 -6.73 11.31
CA HIS A 11 0.62 -6.61 12.07
C HIS A 11 0.89 -7.87 12.90
N GLY A 12 2.01 -8.56 12.64
CA GLY A 12 2.37 -9.79 13.35
C GLY A 12 1.58 -11.04 12.92
N GLY A 13 0.64 -10.91 11.97
CA GLY A 13 -0.14 -12.02 11.44
C GLY A 13 -1.54 -11.57 10.99
N VAL A 14 -2.06 -12.23 9.93
CA VAL A 14 -3.36 -11.87 9.33
C VAL A 14 -4.53 -12.35 10.19
N GLU A 15 -4.51 -13.59 10.65
CA GLU A 15 -5.63 -14.23 11.39
C GLU A 15 -6.13 -13.41 12.59
N GLY A 16 -5.21 -12.78 13.36
CA GLY A 16 -5.56 -12.00 14.54
C GLY A 16 -5.76 -10.50 14.31
N ASN A 17 -5.44 -9.99 13.11
CA ASN A 17 -5.46 -8.55 12.80
C ASN A 17 -6.12 -8.30 11.45
N ARG A 18 -7.30 -8.91 11.28
CA ARG A 18 -8.13 -8.88 10.07
C ARG A 18 -8.78 -7.51 9.85
N LEU A 19 -9.26 -7.28 8.63
CA LEU A 19 -9.90 -6.03 8.24
C LEU A 19 -11.25 -5.83 8.95
N ASP A 20 -11.98 -6.91 9.24
CA ASP A 20 -13.26 -6.88 9.97
C ASP A 20 -13.19 -6.09 11.29
N GLY A 21 -12.06 -6.15 12.00
CA GLY A 21 -11.82 -5.38 13.23
C GLY A 21 -11.77 -3.86 13.02
N VAL A 22 -11.54 -3.38 11.80
CA VAL A 22 -11.49 -1.95 11.46
C VAL A 22 -12.67 -1.47 10.61
N LEU A 23 -13.43 -2.38 9.98
CA LEU A 23 -14.58 -2.05 9.14
C LEU A 23 -15.67 -1.22 9.84
N PRO A 24 -16.08 -1.50 11.10
CA PRO A 24 -17.08 -0.68 11.78
C PRO A 24 -16.67 0.79 11.96
N GLN A 25 -15.36 1.05 12.11
CA GLN A 25 -14.86 2.42 12.17
C GLN A 25 -14.87 3.08 10.80
N PHE A 26 -14.57 2.33 9.74
CA PHE A 26 -14.68 2.79 8.36
C PHE A 26 -16.12 3.16 7.99
N ASP A 27 -17.06 2.26 8.26
CA ASP A 27 -18.49 2.46 8.01
C ASP A 27 -19.02 3.71 8.72
N ARG A 28 -18.72 3.87 10.02
CA ARG A 28 -19.11 5.07 10.76
C ARG A 28 -18.59 6.35 10.11
N VAL A 29 -17.32 6.38 9.71
CA VAL A 29 -16.73 7.58 9.09
C VAL A 29 -17.36 7.85 7.71
N LEU A 30 -17.63 6.82 6.92
CA LEU A 30 -18.32 6.98 5.64
C LEU A 30 -19.73 7.54 5.84
N ASN A 31 -20.49 7.02 6.80
CA ASN A 31 -21.82 7.51 7.15
C ASN A 31 -21.79 8.96 7.64
N ASP A 32 -20.83 9.32 8.50
CA ASP A 32 -20.64 10.71 8.96
C ASP A 32 -20.33 11.65 7.79
N VAL A 33 -19.46 11.23 6.87
CA VAL A 33 -19.11 12.04 5.67
C VAL A 33 -20.33 12.20 4.76
N CYS A 34 -21.05 11.10 4.47
CA CYS A 34 -22.25 11.12 3.63
C CYS A 34 -23.36 11.99 4.24
N GLY A 35 -23.52 12.00 5.57
CA GLY A 35 -24.50 12.84 6.26
C GLY A 35 -24.18 14.35 6.25
N LEU A 36 -22.95 14.73 5.90
CA LEU A 36 -22.48 16.13 5.88
C LEU A 36 -22.42 16.72 4.46
N ILE A 37 -22.44 15.89 3.42
CA ILE A 37 -22.28 16.32 2.03
C ILE A 37 -23.62 16.28 1.29
N ASP A 38 -23.73 17.12 0.26
CA ASP A 38 -24.90 17.13 -0.61
C ASP A 38 -24.93 15.87 -1.50
N ASP A 39 -26.14 15.31 -1.71
CA ASP A 39 -26.33 14.08 -2.48
C ASP A 39 -25.78 14.18 -3.91
N THR A 40 -25.74 15.37 -4.52
CA THR A 40 -25.22 15.57 -5.88
C THR A 40 -23.71 15.33 -6.01
N ILE A 41 -22.96 15.44 -4.91
CA ILE A 41 -21.50 15.22 -4.87
C ILE A 41 -21.12 13.97 -4.10
N ARG A 42 -22.08 13.28 -3.47
CA ARG A 42 -21.83 12.13 -2.60
C ARG A 42 -20.99 11.05 -3.29
N ASP A 43 -21.42 10.58 -4.46
CA ASP A 43 -20.74 9.51 -5.17
C ASP A 43 -19.32 9.92 -5.63
N LEU A 44 -19.11 11.21 -5.95
CA LEU A 44 -17.78 11.74 -6.30
C LEU A 44 -16.82 11.70 -5.10
N VAL A 45 -17.32 12.09 -3.92
CA VAL A 45 -16.56 12.04 -2.66
C VAL A 45 -16.28 10.60 -2.26
N VAL A 46 -17.30 9.73 -2.28
CA VAL A 46 -17.16 8.31 -1.91
C VAL A 46 -16.23 7.57 -2.88
N SER A 47 -16.28 7.83 -4.20
CA SER A 47 -15.31 7.29 -5.16
C SER A 47 -13.87 7.74 -4.85
N SER A 48 -13.68 8.98 -4.42
CA SER A 48 -12.36 9.46 -4.00
C SER A 48 -11.85 8.75 -2.73
N ILE A 49 -12.75 8.48 -1.78
CA ILE A 49 -12.42 7.71 -0.56
C ILE A 49 -12.15 6.25 -0.90
N TRP A 50 -12.89 5.66 -1.84
CA TRP A 50 -12.66 4.30 -2.32
C TRP A 50 -11.25 4.14 -2.90
N LYS A 51 -10.85 5.04 -3.81
CA LYS A 51 -9.49 5.10 -4.36
C LYS A 51 -8.43 5.22 -3.27
N ALA A 52 -8.61 6.13 -2.32
CA ALA A 52 -7.69 6.28 -1.20
C ALA A 52 -7.61 5.04 -0.31
N SER A 53 -8.72 4.31 -0.15
CA SER A 53 -8.79 3.07 0.62
C SER A 53 -8.05 1.94 -0.07
N LEU A 54 -8.17 1.82 -1.41
CA LEU A 54 -7.38 0.90 -2.21
C LEU A 54 -5.87 1.18 -2.11
N GLU A 55 -5.49 2.46 -2.21
CA GLU A 55 -4.09 2.88 -2.06
C GLU A 55 -3.55 2.56 -0.66
N GLY A 56 -4.34 2.83 0.38
CA GLY A 56 -4.00 2.51 1.76
C GLY A 56 -3.87 1.01 2.00
N PHE A 57 -4.78 0.20 1.45
CA PHE A 57 -4.73 -1.25 1.54
C PHE A 57 -3.45 -1.80 0.89
N MET A 58 -3.06 -1.31 -0.30
CA MET A 58 -1.77 -1.69 -0.89
C MET A 58 -0.57 -1.22 -0.09
N TRP A 59 -0.66 -0.06 0.56
CA TRP A 59 0.43 0.43 1.39
C TRP A 59 0.68 -0.52 2.57
N VAL A 60 -0.37 -1.09 3.17
CA VAL A 60 -0.23 -2.13 4.18
C VAL A 60 0.45 -3.39 3.64
N LEU A 61 0.17 -3.78 2.38
CA LEU A 61 0.73 -5.00 1.78
C LEU A 61 2.15 -4.84 1.22
N LEU A 62 2.51 -3.68 0.68
CA LEU A 62 3.76 -3.46 -0.08
C LEU A 62 4.77 -2.54 0.62
N ASP A 63 4.31 -1.76 1.59
CA ASP A 63 5.06 -0.76 2.33
C ASP A 63 4.92 -0.97 3.86
N GLY A 64 4.37 -2.12 4.28
CA GLY A 64 3.94 -2.39 5.66
C GLY A 64 5.07 -2.72 6.66
N GLY A 65 6.33 -2.70 6.23
CA GLY A 65 7.48 -3.04 7.07
C GLY A 65 7.61 -4.52 7.45
N PRO A 66 8.68 -4.89 8.17
CA PRO A 66 9.07 -6.29 8.38
C PRO A 66 8.12 -7.10 9.26
N SER A 67 7.24 -6.45 10.04
CA SER A 67 6.22 -7.13 10.86
C SER A 67 5.07 -7.72 10.05
N ARG A 68 5.12 -7.62 8.72
CA ARG A 68 4.11 -8.14 7.79
C ARG A 68 4.79 -9.02 6.75
N ALA A 69 4.60 -10.32 6.90
CA ALA A 69 5.01 -11.32 5.93
C ALA A 69 3.88 -12.32 5.76
N PHE A 70 3.47 -12.57 4.52
CA PHE A 70 2.26 -13.28 4.17
C PHE A 70 2.57 -14.65 3.57
N SER A 71 2.03 -15.71 4.17
CA SER A 71 1.98 -17.05 3.60
C SER A 71 0.84 -17.19 2.60
N ASP A 72 0.81 -18.27 1.82
CA ASP A 72 -0.28 -18.50 0.86
C ASP A 72 -1.66 -18.61 1.57
N THR A 73 -1.72 -19.13 2.79
CA THR A 73 -2.95 -19.14 3.62
C THR A 73 -3.36 -17.72 4.04
N ASP A 74 -2.39 -16.86 4.36
CA ASP A 74 -2.67 -15.46 4.67
C ASP A 74 -3.28 -14.72 3.47
N ILE A 75 -2.85 -15.04 2.25
CA ILE A 75 -3.38 -14.41 1.02
C ILE A 75 -4.87 -14.70 0.84
N ILE A 76 -5.34 -15.90 1.16
CA ILE A 76 -6.78 -16.25 1.09
C ILE A 76 -7.58 -15.32 2.01
N MET A 77 -7.13 -15.14 3.26
CA MET A 77 -7.76 -14.23 4.22
C MET A 77 -7.70 -12.76 3.78
N ILE A 78 -6.61 -12.34 3.15
CA ILE A 78 -6.47 -10.98 2.60
C ILE A 78 -7.41 -10.78 1.40
N GLU A 79 -7.64 -11.79 0.57
CA GLU A 79 -8.61 -11.75 -0.53
C GLU A 79 -10.05 -11.62 -0.02
N GLU A 80 -10.40 -12.36 1.04
CA GLU A 80 -11.68 -12.20 1.74
C GLU A 80 -11.84 -10.77 2.27
N ASP A 81 -10.83 -10.25 2.96
CA ASP A 81 -10.83 -8.88 3.50
C ASP A 81 -10.94 -7.84 2.38
N PHE A 82 -10.26 -8.05 1.25
CA PHE A 82 -10.38 -7.19 0.07
C PHE A 82 -11.80 -7.20 -0.51
N ASN A 83 -12.50 -8.33 -0.48
CA ASN A 83 -13.91 -8.40 -0.88
C ASN A 83 -14.81 -7.68 0.13
N MET A 84 -14.60 -7.85 1.43
CA MET A 84 -15.35 -7.11 2.46
C MET A 84 -15.20 -5.60 2.29
N LEU A 85 -13.99 -5.12 1.96
CA LEU A 85 -13.77 -3.71 1.69
C LEU A 85 -14.58 -3.23 0.47
N LYS A 86 -14.60 -3.99 -0.63
CA LYS A 86 -15.42 -3.62 -1.80
C LYS A 86 -16.91 -3.59 -1.45
N ASP A 87 -17.40 -4.60 -0.73
CA ASP A 87 -18.81 -4.69 -0.38
C ASP A 87 -19.23 -3.55 0.55
N LEU A 88 -18.35 -3.07 1.44
CA LEU A 88 -18.58 -1.84 2.22
C LEU A 88 -18.88 -0.63 1.31
N PHE A 89 -18.12 -0.46 0.21
CA PHE A 89 -18.34 0.68 -0.71
C PHE A 89 -19.53 0.48 -1.66
N VAL A 90 -19.95 -0.76 -1.91
CA VAL A 90 -21.19 -1.06 -2.64
C VAL A 90 -22.41 -0.89 -1.74
N ALA A 91 -22.27 -1.17 -0.45
CA ALA A 91 -23.30 -1.04 0.59
C ALA A 91 -24.66 -1.63 0.17
N ASP A 92 -24.66 -2.91 -0.25
CA ASP A 92 -25.85 -3.62 -0.73
C ASP A 92 -26.65 -2.90 -1.86
N GLY A 93 -26.00 -1.99 -2.59
CA GLY A 93 -26.60 -1.22 -3.68
C GLY A 93 -26.90 0.24 -3.33
N ASP A 94 -26.80 0.63 -2.06
CA ASP A 94 -27.01 2.01 -1.59
C ASP A 94 -25.76 2.89 -1.74
N GLY A 95 -24.60 2.27 -2.01
CA GLY A 95 -23.31 2.93 -2.18
C GLY A 95 -22.93 3.18 -3.64
N LEU A 96 -21.65 3.00 -3.96
CA LEU A 96 -21.14 3.16 -5.33
C LEU A 96 -21.62 2.02 -6.25
N PRO A 97 -21.77 2.27 -7.56
CA PRO A 97 -22.05 1.21 -8.52
C PRO A 97 -20.99 0.11 -8.46
N ARG A 98 -21.41 -1.16 -8.32
CA ARG A 98 -20.49 -2.31 -8.25
C ARG A 98 -19.51 -2.36 -9.43
N SER A 99 -19.94 -1.97 -10.63
CA SER A 99 -19.06 -1.90 -11.81
C SER A 99 -17.89 -0.92 -11.64
N LEU A 100 -18.14 0.24 -11.02
CA LEU A 100 -17.10 1.22 -10.72
C LEU A 100 -16.13 0.67 -9.66
N VAL A 101 -16.68 0.08 -8.59
CA VAL A 101 -15.87 -0.51 -7.51
C VAL A 101 -14.94 -1.59 -8.05
N GLU A 102 -15.46 -2.50 -8.88
CA GLU A 102 -14.70 -3.59 -9.48
C GLU A 102 -13.65 -3.10 -10.49
N GLU A 103 -13.98 -2.10 -11.32
CA GLU A 103 -13.02 -1.55 -12.29
C GLU A 103 -11.85 -0.87 -11.57
N GLU A 104 -12.12 -0.07 -10.54
CA GLU A 104 -11.06 0.60 -9.77
C GLU A 104 -10.23 -0.39 -8.94
N ALA A 105 -10.82 -1.51 -8.50
CA ALA A 105 -10.13 -2.60 -7.80
C ALA A 105 -9.22 -3.46 -8.69
N LYS A 106 -9.39 -3.43 -10.01
CA LYS A 106 -8.79 -4.39 -10.95
C LYS A 106 -7.28 -4.46 -10.83
N PHE A 107 -6.61 -3.31 -10.83
CA PHE A 107 -5.15 -3.22 -10.71
C PHE A 107 -4.65 -3.78 -9.38
N TYR A 108 -5.37 -3.49 -8.30
CA TYR A 108 -5.03 -3.93 -6.94
C TYR A 108 -5.17 -5.43 -6.74
N ARG A 109 -6.20 -6.03 -7.35
CA ARG A 109 -6.37 -7.48 -7.40
C ARG A 109 -5.23 -8.17 -8.15
N GLN A 110 -4.77 -7.55 -9.24
CA GLN A 110 -3.64 -8.07 -9.98
C GLN A 110 -2.35 -8.03 -9.12
N ILE A 111 -2.13 -6.98 -8.31
CA ILE A 111 -1.02 -6.97 -7.34
C ILE A 111 -1.18 -8.10 -6.33
N LEU A 112 -2.37 -8.26 -5.75
CA LEU A 112 -2.63 -9.30 -4.76
C LEU A 112 -2.32 -10.70 -5.31
N SER A 113 -2.68 -10.95 -6.58
CA SER A 113 -2.38 -12.22 -7.25
C SER A 113 -0.89 -12.52 -7.40
N LEU A 114 0.00 -11.51 -7.34
CA LEU A 114 1.45 -11.73 -7.37
C LEU A 114 1.92 -12.49 -6.12
N PHE A 115 1.27 -12.28 -4.96
CA PHE A 115 1.65 -13.00 -3.75
C PHE A 115 1.40 -14.51 -3.84
N SER A 116 0.45 -14.93 -4.68
CA SER A 116 0.13 -16.35 -4.92
C SER A 116 1.05 -17.01 -5.95
N LEU A 117 1.94 -16.26 -6.61
CA LEU A 117 2.88 -16.83 -7.56
C LEU A 117 4.03 -17.55 -6.84
N PRO A 118 4.59 -18.60 -7.47
CA PRO A 118 5.85 -19.18 -7.02
C PRO A 118 6.96 -18.13 -6.97
N THR A 119 7.83 -18.23 -5.96
CA THR A 119 8.95 -17.30 -5.78
C THR A 119 9.85 -17.26 -7.02
N GLU A 120 10.09 -18.39 -7.66
CA GLU A 120 10.92 -18.49 -8.87
C GLU A 120 10.35 -17.66 -10.02
N SER A 121 9.02 -17.68 -10.20
CA SER A 121 8.33 -16.89 -11.21
C SER A 121 8.44 -15.39 -10.92
N LEU A 122 8.29 -14.98 -9.66
CA LEU A 122 8.47 -13.58 -9.25
C LEU A 122 9.90 -13.09 -9.49
N VAL A 123 10.89 -13.93 -9.19
CA VAL A 123 12.32 -13.62 -9.44
C VAL A 123 12.60 -13.50 -10.94
N GLN A 124 12.09 -14.41 -11.76
CA GLN A 124 12.24 -14.32 -13.23
C GLN A 124 11.62 -13.04 -13.77
N MET A 125 10.42 -12.70 -13.32
CA MET A 125 9.73 -11.47 -13.70
C MET A 125 10.54 -10.23 -13.29
N LEU A 126 11.11 -10.25 -12.07
CA LEU A 126 11.94 -9.16 -11.56
C LEU A 126 13.22 -8.98 -12.39
N MET A 127 13.91 -10.07 -12.74
CA MET A 127 15.12 -10.02 -13.56
C MET A 127 14.82 -9.42 -14.94
N ALA A 128 13.80 -9.93 -15.63
CA ALA A 128 13.37 -9.40 -16.92
C ALA A 128 13.01 -7.91 -16.83
N SER A 129 12.27 -7.50 -15.80
CA SER A 129 11.90 -6.10 -15.58
C SER A 129 13.08 -5.19 -15.24
N SER A 130 14.16 -5.74 -14.68
CA SER A 130 15.37 -4.98 -14.33
C SER A 130 16.32 -4.77 -15.52
N GLU A 131 16.36 -5.71 -16.47
CA GLU A 131 17.15 -5.62 -17.69
C GLU A 131 16.66 -4.48 -18.62
N HIS A 132 15.38 -4.13 -18.55
CA HIS A 132 14.78 -3.05 -19.33
C HIS A 132 14.90 -1.65 -18.69
N ILE A 133 15.58 -1.49 -17.55
CA ILE A 133 15.73 -0.19 -16.87
C ILE A 133 16.74 0.74 -17.59
N SER A 134 17.64 0.20 -18.43
CA SER A 134 18.63 1.01 -19.16
C SER A 134 18.06 1.85 -20.31
N ASP A 135 16.88 1.50 -20.84
CA ASP A 135 16.35 2.13 -22.07
C ASP A 135 15.27 3.20 -21.82
N SER A 136 14.74 3.30 -20.59
CA SER A 136 13.64 4.23 -20.27
C SER A 136 14.07 5.33 -19.30
N VAL A 137 15.08 6.13 -19.67
CA VAL A 137 15.66 7.16 -18.77
C VAL A 137 14.74 8.37 -18.54
N ASN A 138 13.64 8.60 -19.28
CA ASN A 138 13.00 9.94 -19.28
C ASN A 138 11.47 10.07 -19.11
N SER A 139 10.72 9.12 -18.54
CA SER A 139 9.24 9.30 -18.50
C SER A 139 8.43 8.76 -17.32
N LYS A 140 9.03 8.12 -16.30
CA LYS A 140 8.21 7.55 -15.20
C LYS A 140 7.95 8.58 -14.10
N LYS A 141 6.74 9.16 -14.14
CA LYS A 141 6.16 9.96 -13.05
C LYS A 141 6.10 9.10 -11.77
N TYR A 142 6.68 9.60 -10.69
CA TYR A 142 6.58 9.04 -9.35
C TYR A 142 5.12 8.70 -9.00
N GLY A 143 4.85 7.48 -8.52
CA GLY A 143 3.55 7.07 -7.99
C GLY A 143 2.70 6.14 -8.86
N GLN A 144 3.02 5.91 -10.14
CA GLN A 144 2.35 4.88 -10.93
C GLN A 144 2.98 3.52 -10.69
N ARG A 145 2.34 2.70 -9.85
CA ARG A 145 2.65 1.27 -9.69
C ARG A 145 2.27 0.54 -10.98
N TYR A 146 3.09 -0.41 -11.42
CA TYR A 146 2.76 -1.30 -12.54
C TYR A 146 3.08 -2.74 -12.14
N LEU A 147 2.25 -3.70 -12.57
CA LEU A 147 2.30 -5.08 -12.08
C LEU A 147 3.64 -5.78 -12.27
N GLY A 148 4.32 -5.45 -13.37
CA GLY A 148 5.65 -5.95 -13.69
C GLY A 148 6.76 -4.94 -13.42
N ASP A 149 6.52 -3.82 -12.71
CA ASP A 149 7.63 -2.94 -12.37
C ASP A 149 8.52 -3.59 -11.29
N ALA A 150 9.83 -3.41 -11.42
CA ALA A 150 10.80 -4.01 -10.52
C ALA A 150 10.58 -3.62 -9.03
N HIS A 151 10.09 -2.40 -8.75
CA HIS A 151 9.79 -1.98 -7.38
C HIS A 151 8.60 -2.75 -6.79
N THR A 152 7.52 -2.94 -7.54
CA THR A 152 6.36 -3.72 -7.10
C THR A 152 6.77 -5.17 -6.82
N LEU A 153 7.54 -5.79 -7.72
CA LEU A 153 8.01 -7.17 -7.55
C LEU A 153 8.95 -7.34 -6.35
N ILE A 154 9.90 -6.42 -6.15
CA ILE A 154 10.77 -6.42 -4.95
C ILE A 154 9.92 -6.32 -3.68
N ARG A 155 8.91 -5.45 -3.65
CA ARG A 155 8.03 -5.27 -2.49
C ARG A 155 7.21 -6.52 -2.18
N VAL A 156 6.64 -7.15 -3.20
CA VAL A 156 5.94 -8.44 -3.06
C VAL A 156 6.90 -9.49 -2.48
N LEU A 157 8.12 -9.62 -3.02
CA LEU A 157 9.12 -10.55 -2.50
C LEU A 157 9.50 -10.25 -1.05
N CYS A 158 9.61 -8.98 -0.65
CA CYS A 158 9.92 -8.58 0.72
C CYS A 158 8.83 -8.99 1.72
N HIS A 159 7.58 -9.02 1.28
CA HIS A 159 6.42 -9.34 2.11
C HIS A 159 5.90 -10.77 1.92
N LYS A 160 6.50 -11.59 1.04
CA LYS A 160 6.17 -13.01 0.92
C LYS A 160 6.89 -13.81 2.00
N LYS A 161 6.13 -14.57 2.80
CA LYS A 161 6.66 -15.43 3.87
C LYS A 161 7.24 -16.73 3.29
N ASP A 162 8.31 -16.57 2.52
CA ASP A 162 8.99 -17.67 1.82
C ASP A 162 10.52 -17.62 2.03
N ARG A 163 11.11 -18.81 2.19
CA ARG A 163 12.55 -18.95 2.47
C ARG A 163 13.41 -18.64 1.25
N GLU A 164 12.98 -19.05 0.06
CA GLU A 164 13.73 -18.78 -1.16
C GLU A 164 13.64 -17.30 -1.54
N ALA A 165 12.50 -16.64 -1.31
CA ALA A 165 12.35 -15.20 -1.50
C ALA A 165 13.32 -14.43 -0.60
N SER A 166 13.37 -14.81 0.68
CA SER A 166 14.30 -14.23 1.66
C SER A 166 15.77 -14.44 1.28
N LYS A 167 16.13 -15.65 0.84
CA LYS A 167 17.50 -16.00 0.43
C LYS A 167 17.91 -15.23 -0.83
N PHE A 168 17.02 -15.15 -1.82
CA PHE A 168 17.20 -14.35 -3.02
C PHE A 168 17.46 -12.88 -2.68
N LEU A 169 16.60 -12.27 -1.87
CA LEU A 169 16.70 -10.86 -1.51
C LEU A 169 18.00 -10.55 -0.73
N LYS A 170 18.37 -11.39 0.24
CA LYS A 170 19.63 -11.24 0.99
C LYS A 170 20.85 -11.35 0.09
N SER A 171 20.84 -12.28 -0.87
CA SER A 171 21.98 -12.52 -1.77
C SER A 171 22.13 -11.42 -2.82
N HIS A 172 21.02 -11.00 -3.44
CA HIS A 172 21.02 -10.03 -4.54
C HIS A 172 21.05 -8.57 -4.09
N TYR A 173 20.43 -8.25 -2.95
CA TYR A 173 20.29 -6.87 -2.46
C TYR A 173 21.06 -6.59 -1.16
N ARG A 174 21.76 -7.59 -0.60
CA ARG A 174 22.54 -7.45 0.64
C ARG A 174 21.71 -6.89 1.80
N LEU A 175 20.44 -7.30 1.89
CA LEU A 175 19.56 -6.89 2.97
C LEU A 175 20.06 -7.45 4.31
N PRO A 176 19.93 -6.68 5.42
CA PRO A 176 20.33 -7.16 6.74
C PRO A 176 19.52 -8.41 7.14
N PRO A 177 20.08 -9.27 8.01
CA PRO A 177 19.34 -10.38 8.60
C PRO A 177 18.08 -9.87 9.32
N SER A 178 16.98 -10.60 9.20
CA SER A 178 15.69 -10.27 9.83
C SER A 178 15.73 -10.22 11.36
N SER A 179 16.81 -10.71 11.98
CA SER A 179 17.06 -10.65 13.43
C SER A 179 17.72 -9.34 13.90
N GLY A 180 18.08 -8.43 13.00
CA GLY A 180 18.73 -7.15 13.33
C GLY A 180 17.77 -5.99 13.63
N TYR A 181 16.47 -6.25 13.73
CA TYR A 181 15.46 -5.24 14.10
C TYR A 181 15.15 -5.23 15.60
N ASP A 182 15.89 -6.00 16.40
CA ASP A 182 15.88 -5.86 17.86
C ASP A 182 16.70 -4.61 18.22
N GLU A 183 16.15 -3.73 19.05
CA GLU A 183 16.73 -2.42 19.35
C GLU A 183 18.19 -2.52 19.82
N GLY A 184 19.10 -1.83 19.13
CA GLY A 184 20.48 -1.66 19.59
C GLY A 184 21.47 -1.38 18.45
N ALA A 185 22.02 -0.17 18.45
CA ALA A 185 22.97 0.33 17.47
C ALA A 185 24.20 -0.57 17.24
N GLY A 186 24.70 -0.55 16.00
CA GLY A 186 26.01 -1.05 15.62
C GLY A 186 26.32 -0.66 14.17
N GLU A 187 27.12 0.38 14.01
CA GLU A 187 27.60 0.89 12.71
C GLU A 187 28.51 -0.11 11.97
N ASP A 188 28.66 0.20 10.67
CA ASP A 188 29.66 -0.26 9.70
C ASP A 188 29.41 -1.55 8.92
N SER A 189 28.93 -1.37 7.68
CA SER A 189 29.63 -1.92 6.51
C SER A 189 29.27 -1.19 5.22
N SER A 190 30.22 -0.39 4.73
CA SER A 190 30.13 0.33 3.47
C SER A 190 30.42 -0.59 2.28
N PHE A 191 29.42 -1.30 1.73
CA PHE A 191 29.60 -2.01 0.45
C PHE A 191 28.31 -2.02 -0.38
N SER A 192 28.02 -0.89 -1.05
CA SER A 192 26.89 -0.76 -1.98
C SER A 192 27.26 -1.14 -3.42
N SER A 193 26.53 -2.08 -4.03
CA SER A 193 26.50 -2.26 -5.48
C SER A 193 25.74 -1.08 -6.15
N PRO A 194 26.16 -0.55 -7.31
CA PRO A 194 25.54 0.62 -7.95
C PRO A 194 24.04 0.46 -8.23
N LEU A 195 23.60 -0.74 -8.63
CA LEU A 195 22.19 -1.04 -8.92
C LEU A 195 21.32 -1.04 -7.66
N VAL A 196 21.87 -1.55 -6.57
CA VAL A 196 21.20 -1.59 -5.25
C VAL A 196 21.09 -0.17 -4.68
N ALA A 197 22.12 0.66 -4.88
CA ALA A 197 22.13 2.05 -4.47
C ALA A 197 21.05 2.87 -5.19
N ASP A 198 20.84 2.66 -6.49
CA ASP A 198 19.81 3.39 -7.24
C ASP A 198 18.39 2.98 -6.88
N ILE A 199 18.14 1.68 -6.65
CA ILE A 199 16.83 1.19 -6.19
C ILE A 199 16.52 1.74 -4.79
N TRP A 200 17.48 1.68 -3.85
CA TRP A 200 17.26 2.18 -2.49
C TRP A 200 17.20 3.70 -2.42
N LYS A 201 18.06 4.44 -3.14
CA LYS A 201 17.98 5.91 -3.19
C LYS A 201 16.64 6.39 -3.77
N ARG A 202 16.10 5.68 -4.76
CA ARG A 202 14.79 5.99 -5.35
C ARG A 202 13.61 5.58 -4.48
N SER A 203 13.78 4.56 -3.65
CA SER A 203 12.76 4.11 -2.68
C SER A 203 12.76 4.94 -1.39
N ALA A 204 13.92 5.40 -0.95
CA ALA A 204 14.13 6.18 0.27
C ALA A 204 13.88 7.69 0.08
N SER A 205 13.74 8.17 -1.16
CA SER A 205 13.36 9.57 -1.44
C SER A 205 11.87 9.83 -1.24
N PHE A 206 11.32 9.46 -0.08
CA PHE A 206 10.08 10.02 0.44
C PHE A 206 10.41 10.78 1.71
N ARG A 207 11.04 11.94 1.51
CA ARG A 207 11.17 12.94 2.56
C ARG A 207 9.78 13.52 2.79
N TRP A 208 9.10 13.05 3.81
CA TRP A 208 7.98 13.77 4.38
C TRP A 208 8.45 15.20 4.68
N SER A 209 7.97 16.15 3.88
CA SER A 209 8.10 17.56 4.23
C SER A 209 7.09 17.83 5.32
N GLU A 210 7.56 18.20 6.52
CA GLU A 210 6.73 18.68 7.64
C GLU A 210 5.89 19.93 7.31
N LYS A 211 5.83 20.37 6.04
CA LYS A 211 4.96 21.47 5.57
C LYS A 211 3.48 21.08 5.37
N GLY A 212 3.01 19.96 5.93
CA GLY A 212 1.59 19.60 5.92
C GLY A 212 0.70 20.42 6.85
N GLN A 213 1.26 21.15 7.82
CA GLN A 213 0.46 21.86 8.83
C GLN A 213 0.08 23.32 8.46
N SER A 214 0.67 23.93 7.43
CA SER A 214 0.34 25.32 7.07
C SER A 214 -0.88 25.45 6.16
N SER A 215 -1.19 24.41 5.37
CA SER A 215 -2.29 24.45 4.38
C SER A 215 -3.68 24.48 5.06
N PHE A 216 -3.88 23.67 6.10
CA PHE A 216 -5.16 23.58 6.81
C PHE A 216 -5.49 24.83 7.65
N ARG A 217 -4.48 25.57 8.15
CA ARG A 217 -4.70 26.85 8.85
C ARG A 217 -5.22 27.93 7.90
N SER A 218 -4.74 27.96 6.66
CA SER A 218 -5.18 28.92 5.63
C SER A 218 -6.60 28.68 5.16
N ILE A 219 -7.03 27.41 5.07
CA ILE A 219 -8.41 27.04 4.67
C ILE A 219 -9.39 27.38 5.79
N LYS A 220 -9.03 27.11 7.06
CA LYS A 220 -9.87 27.48 8.21
C LYS A 220 -10.07 28.99 8.33
N LYS A 221 -9.05 29.79 7.98
CA LYS A 221 -9.12 31.26 8.00
C LYS A 221 -10.03 31.81 6.89
N ARG A 222 -10.02 31.22 5.69
CA ARG A 222 -10.90 31.64 4.59
C ARG A 222 -12.37 31.28 4.79
N LEU A 223 -12.67 30.20 5.51
CA LEU A 223 -14.04 29.83 5.86
C LEU A 223 -14.62 30.71 6.99
N GLN A 224 -13.78 31.20 7.91
CA GLN A 224 -14.20 32.17 8.93
C GLN A 224 -14.40 33.59 8.36
N GLU A 225 -13.69 33.97 7.30
CA GLU A 225 -13.87 35.26 6.63
C GLU A 225 -15.11 35.30 5.71
N ALA A 226 -15.65 34.13 5.31
CA ALA A 226 -16.87 34.02 4.50
C ALA A 226 -18.17 33.99 5.33
N THR A 227 -18.09 33.88 6.65
CA THR A 227 -19.24 33.86 7.56
C THR A 227 -19.59 35.23 8.15
N TRP A 228 -18.89 36.29 7.75
CA TRP A 228 -19.19 37.67 8.08
C TRP A 228 -19.21 38.56 6.83
N ARG A 229 -20.22 38.37 5.98
CA ARG A 229 -20.79 39.40 5.11
C ARG A 229 -22.27 39.15 4.91
#